data_AF-A0A7S1FBY0-F1
#
_entry.id   AF-A0A7S1FBY0-F1
#
_cell.length_a   1.000
_cell.length_b   1.000
_cell.length_c   1.000
_cell.angle_alpha   90.00
_cell.angle_beta   90.00
_cell.angle_gamma   90.00
#
_symmetry.space_group_name_H-M   'P 1'
#
loop_
_entity.id
_entity.type
_entity.pdbx_description
1 polymer ?
#
loop_
_entity_poly.entity_id
_entity_poly.type
_entity_poly.pdbx_seq_one_letter_code
_entity_poly.pdbx_strand_id
1 'polypeptide(L)'
;EAAPGQKQPASDFSVETKDIKAAAATADGVEVVVDLRFQPSALGEIQALLVLSSPEGGDYRVLLTGYAQPPQPQGPVTIQAGKAGSIDFRNPFDESIQFSIQVDNPCFVVATRSIKVDAKKSQPISIQFKSDRSQGARLTVTAPKVTHPWIFFLKGVI
;
A
#
# COMPACT_ATOMS: atom_id res chain seq x y z
N GLU A 1 31.98 10.03 10.74
CA GLU A 1 31.35 9.66 12.01
C GLU A 1 29.84 9.85 11.87
N ALA A 2 29.08 8.76 11.76
CA ALA A 2 27.63 8.84 11.57
C ALA A 2 26.94 8.81 12.94
N ALA A 3 26.17 9.85 13.25
CA ALA A 3 25.45 9.98 14.51
C ALA A 3 24.38 8.86 14.65
N PRO A 4 24.15 8.33 15.87
CA PRO A 4 23.11 7.34 16.10
C PRO A 4 21.73 8.02 16.15
N GLY A 5 20.77 7.52 15.36
CA GLY A 5 19.35 7.69 15.68
C GLY A 5 18.50 8.60 14.77
N GLN A 6 18.97 9.06 13.62
CA GLN A 6 18.02 9.60 12.63
C GLN A 6 17.29 8.45 11.95
N LYS A 7 16.08 8.16 12.43
CA LYS A 7 15.09 7.38 11.70
C LYS A 7 14.85 8.14 10.39
N GLN A 8 15.51 7.69 9.32
CA GLN A 8 15.38 8.29 8.00
C GLN A 8 13.88 8.40 7.70
N PRO A 9 13.38 9.57 7.24
CA PRO A 9 11.98 9.68 6.87
C PRO A 9 11.68 8.53 5.91
N ALA A 10 10.59 7.80 6.16
CA ALA A 10 10.19 6.70 5.30
C ALA A 10 10.04 7.28 3.88
N SER A 11 10.93 6.87 3.00
CA SER A 11 10.90 7.29 1.60
C SER A 11 9.87 6.43 0.89
N ASP A 12 8.98 7.05 0.11
CA ASP A 12 8.04 6.33 -0.74
C ASP A 12 8.75 5.52 -1.82
N PHE A 13 10.02 5.80 -2.08
CA PHE A 13 10.91 4.94 -2.87
C PHE A 13 11.86 4.16 -1.95
N SER A 14 11.89 2.85 -2.13
CA SER A 14 12.83 1.96 -1.42
C SER A 14 13.56 1.07 -2.40
N VAL A 15 14.86 0.87 -2.17
CA VAL A 15 15.69 -0.09 -2.93
C VAL A 15 15.56 -1.45 -2.25
N GLU A 16 15.23 -2.49 -3.01
CA GLU A 16 15.05 -3.84 -2.43
C GLU A 16 16.38 -4.48 -2.02
N THR A 17 17.44 -4.21 -2.78
CA THR A 17 18.80 -4.69 -2.51
C THR A 17 19.78 -3.53 -2.39
N LYS A 18 20.32 -3.31 -1.19
CA LYS A 18 21.28 -2.21 -0.95
C LYS A 18 22.69 -2.53 -1.45
N ASP A 19 23.06 -3.81 -1.46
CA ASP A 19 24.37 -4.28 -1.90
C ASP A 19 24.28 -4.85 -3.31
N ILE A 20 24.65 -4.03 -4.28
CA ILE A 20 24.63 -4.40 -5.69
C ILE A 20 25.98 -5.00 -6.05
N LYS A 21 26.00 -6.29 -6.38
CA LYS A 21 27.23 -6.98 -6.82
C LYS A 21 27.30 -6.94 -8.34
N ALA A 22 28.29 -6.24 -8.86
CA ALA A 22 28.65 -6.27 -10.26
C ALA A 22 29.93 -7.08 -10.46
N ALA A 23 30.00 -7.89 -11.51
CA ALA A 23 31.25 -8.48 -11.96
C ALA A 23 32.17 -7.39 -12.54
N ALA A 24 33.46 -7.68 -12.65
CA ALA A 24 34.39 -6.80 -13.35
C ALA A 24 33.89 -6.55 -14.79
N ALA A 25 33.83 -5.28 -15.19
CA ALA A 25 33.35 -4.90 -16.51
C ALA A 25 34.26 -5.43 -17.62
N THR A 26 33.66 -5.93 -18.70
CA THR A 26 34.38 -6.18 -19.96
C THR A 26 34.36 -4.91 -20.83
N ALA A 27 34.89 -4.98 -22.06
CA ALA A 27 34.85 -3.85 -22.99
C ALA A 27 33.42 -3.35 -23.29
N ASP A 28 32.42 -4.23 -23.19
CA ASP A 28 31.01 -3.92 -23.43
C ASP A 28 30.25 -3.50 -22.15
N GLY A 29 30.96 -3.41 -21.01
CA GLY A 29 30.36 -3.16 -19.70
C GLY A 29 29.74 -4.41 -19.08
N VAL A 30 29.04 -4.22 -17.96
CA VAL A 30 28.23 -5.23 -17.28
C VAL A 30 26.89 -4.59 -16.94
N GLU A 31 25.80 -5.24 -17.32
CA GLU A 31 24.45 -4.81 -16.97
C GLU A 31 24.16 -5.16 -15.51
N VAL A 32 23.57 -4.20 -14.80
CA VAL A 32 23.24 -4.33 -13.38
C VAL A 32 21.83 -3.80 -13.18
N VAL A 33 20.96 -4.64 -12.60
CA VAL A 33 19.56 -4.31 -12.35
C VAL A 33 19.40 -3.88 -10.89
N VAL A 34 18.69 -2.77 -10.69
CA VAL A 34 18.36 -2.25 -9.35
C VAL A 34 16.84 -2.18 -9.22
N ASP A 35 16.29 -3.06 -8.40
CA ASP A 35 14.85 -3.09 -8.14
C ASP A 35 14.45 -2.00 -7.14
N LEU A 36 13.47 -1.20 -7.56
CA LEU A 36 12.89 -0.13 -6.77
C LEU A 36 11.43 -0.44 -6.48
N ARG A 37 11.03 -0.15 -5.25
CA ARG A 37 9.64 -0.25 -4.79
C ARG A 37 9.12 1.14 -4.45
N PHE A 38 8.05 1.52 -5.16
CA PHE A 38 7.29 2.75 -4.92
C PHE A 38 6.04 2.47 -4.09
N GLN A 39 5.91 3.12 -2.93
CA GLN A 39 4.82 2.98 -1.98
C GLN A 39 4.37 4.38 -1.52
N PRO A 40 3.56 5.09 -2.31
CA PRO A 40 3.19 6.48 -2.01
C PRO A 40 2.46 6.61 -0.68
N SER A 41 2.79 7.64 0.11
CA SER A 41 2.02 8.06 1.30
C SER A 41 1.08 9.23 1.03
N ALA A 42 1.24 9.92 -0.09
CA ALA A 42 0.44 11.09 -0.48
C ALA A 42 -0.03 10.98 -1.93
N LEU A 43 -1.07 11.77 -2.27
CA LEU A 43 -1.56 11.91 -3.62
C LEU A 43 -0.71 12.91 -4.42
N GLY A 44 -0.71 12.74 -5.74
CA GLY A 44 0.03 13.60 -6.65
C GLY A 44 1.44 13.09 -6.95
N GLU A 45 2.28 14.00 -7.42
CA GLU A 45 3.66 13.72 -7.81
C GLU A 45 4.58 13.65 -6.59
N ILE A 46 5.41 12.62 -6.54
CA ILE A 46 6.43 12.39 -5.52
C ILE A 46 7.76 12.18 -6.24
N GLN A 47 8.77 12.97 -5.86
CA GLN A 47 10.10 12.90 -6.44
C GLN A 47 11.14 12.44 -5.41
N ALA A 48 12.12 11.67 -5.87
CA ALA A 48 13.27 11.26 -5.07
C ALA A 48 14.52 11.17 -5.95
N LEU A 49 15.72 11.32 -5.37
CA LEU A 49 16.98 11.12 -6.07
C LEU A 49 17.62 9.81 -5.62
N LEU A 50 17.69 8.83 -6.52
CA LEU A 50 18.50 7.63 -6.30
C LEU A 50 19.96 7.96 -6.56
N VAL A 51 20.82 7.63 -5.60
CA VAL A 51 22.28 7.74 -5.73
C VAL A 51 22.88 6.35 -5.59
N LEU A 52 23.54 5.87 -6.64
CA LEU A 52 24.33 4.64 -6.64
C LEU A 52 25.80 5.03 -6.60
N SER A 53 26.49 4.68 -5.53
CA SER A 53 27.90 5.03 -5.34
C SER A 53 28.77 3.77 -5.38
N SER A 54 29.83 3.82 -6.18
CA SER A 54 30.90 2.81 -6.22
C SER A 54 32.25 3.49 -5.98
N PRO A 55 33.15 2.90 -5.17
CA PRO A 55 34.50 3.43 -4.99
C PRO A 55 35.28 3.53 -6.31
N GLU A 56 35.08 2.59 -7.24
CA GLU A 56 35.77 2.57 -8.53
C GLU A 56 34.97 3.29 -9.64
N GLY A 57 33.65 3.17 -9.60
CA GLY A 57 32.73 3.65 -10.64
C GLY A 57 32.15 5.05 -10.41
N GLY A 58 32.39 5.65 -9.25
CA GLY A 58 31.84 6.96 -8.87
C GLY A 58 30.34 6.93 -8.54
N ASP A 59 29.70 8.10 -8.61
CA ASP A 59 28.28 8.29 -8.29
C ASP A 59 27.42 8.36 -9.56
N TYR A 60 26.42 7.49 -9.63
CA TYR A 60 25.33 7.58 -10.59
C TYR A 60 24.10 8.16 -9.89
N ARG A 61 23.48 9.17 -10.50
CA ARG A 61 22.33 9.88 -9.93
C ARG A 61 21.14 9.79 -10.87
N VAL A 62 20.02 9.30 -10.36
CA VAL A 62 18.79 9.10 -11.13
C VAL A 62 17.64 9.78 -10.42
N LEU A 63 16.95 10.69 -11.11
CA LEU A 63 15.72 11.29 -10.60
C LEU A 63 14.57 10.30 -10.77
N LEU A 64 13.91 9.96 -9.67
CA LEU A 64 12.72 9.13 -9.62
C LEU A 64 11.50 10.05 -9.51
N THR A 65 10.51 9.80 -10.35
CA THR A 65 9.22 10.49 -10.29
C THR A 65 8.11 9.45 -10.25
N GLY A 66 7.31 9.49 -9.19
CA GLY A 66 6.16 8.63 -8.98
C GLY A 66 4.90 9.48 -8.87
N TYR A 67 3.76 8.92 -9.26
CA TYR A 67 2.48 9.62 -9.18
C TYR A 67 1.44 8.73 -8.51
N ALA A 68 0.77 9.25 -7.50
CA ALA A 68 -0.29 8.53 -6.80
C ALA A 68 -1.65 9.17 -7.05
N GLN A 69 -2.60 8.37 -7.52
CA GLN A 69 -3.99 8.77 -7.72
C GLN A 69 -4.84 8.43 -6.49
N PRO A 70 -6.00 9.11 -6.31
CA PRO A 70 -6.99 8.71 -5.33
C PRO A 70 -7.32 7.21 -5.44
N PRO A 71 -7.63 6.54 -4.31
CA PRO A 71 -7.97 5.13 -4.33
C PRO A 71 -9.16 4.89 -5.26
N GLN A 72 -8.98 3.97 -6.21
CA GLN A 72 -10.07 3.56 -7.09
C GLN A 72 -10.97 2.55 -6.36
N PRO A 73 -12.29 2.58 -6.58
CA PRO A 73 -13.18 1.55 -6.06
C PRO A 73 -12.77 0.15 -6.52
N GLN A 74 -12.72 -0.80 -5.59
CA GLN A 74 -12.33 -2.19 -5.84
C GLN A 74 -13.52 -3.14 -5.73
N GLY A 75 -13.40 -4.34 -6.32
CA GLY A 75 -14.39 -5.41 -6.21
C GLY A 75 -15.08 -5.74 -7.54
N PRO A 76 -16.16 -6.54 -7.51
CA PRO A 76 -16.87 -6.98 -6.31
C PRO A 76 -16.14 -8.07 -5.53
N VAL A 77 -15.99 -7.90 -4.23
CA VAL A 77 -15.51 -8.93 -3.29
C VAL A 77 -16.68 -9.87 -3.00
N THR A 78 -16.54 -11.14 -3.38
CA THR A 78 -17.61 -12.13 -3.20
C THR A 78 -17.56 -12.76 -1.80
N ILE A 79 -18.68 -12.77 -1.09
CA ILE A 79 -18.81 -13.31 0.27
C ILE A 79 -19.93 -14.34 0.27
N GLN A 80 -19.60 -15.58 0.63
CA GLN A 80 -20.57 -16.68 0.75
C GLN A 80 -21.34 -16.58 2.07
N ALA A 81 -22.65 -16.83 2.03
CA ALA A 81 -23.49 -16.90 3.22
C ALA A 81 -22.95 -17.95 4.20
N GLY A 82 -22.92 -17.60 5.48
CA GLY A 82 -22.37 -18.48 6.52
C GLY A 82 -20.84 -18.60 6.57
N LYS A 83 -20.09 -18.02 5.63
CA LYS A 83 -18.63 -17.92 5.67
C LYS A 83 -18.17 -16.47 5.88
N ALA A 84 -17.07 -16.31 6.60
CA ALA A 84 -16.42 -15.00 6.73
C ALA A 84 -15.61 -14.72 5.45
N GLY A 85 -15.84 -13.55 4.85
CA GLY A 85 -14.96 -12.94 3.86
C GLY A 85 -13.95 -12.01 4.52
N SER A 86 -12.90 -11.64 3.79
CA SER A 86 -11.88 -10.67 4.24
C SER A 86 -11.50 -9.73 3.10
N ILE A 87 -11.21 -8.49 3.43
CA ILE A 87 -10.56 -7.51 2.55
C ILE A 87 -9.24 -7.10 3.18
N ASP A 88 -8.13 -7.33 2.48
CA ASP A 88 -6.83 -6.87 2.95
C ASP A 88 -6.71 -5.36 2.72
N PHE A 89 -6.78 -4.60 3.80
CA PHE A 89 -6.70 -3.15 3.77
C PHE A 89 -5.31 -2.68 4.20
N ARG A 90 -4.65 -1.88 3.37
CA ARG A 90 -3.32 -1.32 3.64
C ARG A 90 -3.39 0.14 4.04
N ASN A 91 -2.66 0.50 5.09
CA ASN A 91 -2.38 1.89 5.44
C ASN A 91 -1.25 2.44 4.54
N PRO A 92 -1.51 3.44 3.69
CA PRO A 92 -0.46 4.06 2.87
C PRO A 92 0.39 5.08 3.62
N PHE A 93 -0.04 5.56 4.79
CA PHE A 93 0.61 6.63 5.55
C PHE A 93 1.85 6.14 6.31
N ASP A 94 2.72 7.08 6.67
CA ASP A 94 3.95 6.87 7.44
C ASP A 94 3.73 6.85 8.96
N GLU A 95 2.47 6.90 9.39
CA GLU A 95 2.07 6.81 10.79
C GLU A 95 0.94 5.80 10.98
N SER A 96 0.72 5.38 12.23
CA SER A 96 -0.38 4.49 12.59
C SER A 96 -1.69 5.28 12.59
N ILE A 97 -2.64 4.87 11.75
CA ILE A 97 -3.91 5.59 11.56
C ILE A 97 -5.09 4.72 12.00
N GLN A 98 -6.05 5.35 12.68
CA GLN A 98 -7.35 4.75 12.96
C GLN A 98 -8.32 5.06 11.81
N PHE A 99 -8.71 4.01 11.09
CA PHE A 99 -9.66 4.05 9.99
C PHE A 99 -11.07 3.72 10.49
N SER A 100 -12.08 4.37 9.92
CA SER A 100 -13.49 4.03 10.14
C SER A 100 -14.04 3.23 8.97
N ILE A 101 -14.90 2.26 9.26
CA ILE A 101 -15.46 1.31 8.30
C ILE A 101 -16.98 1.42 8.34
N GLN A 102 -17.59 1.60 7.18
CA GLN A 102 -19.03 1.68 6.99
C GLN A 102 -19.45 0.74 5.87
N VAL A 103 -20.62 0.13 6.03
CA VAL A 103 -21.26 -0.69 4.99
C VAL A 103 -22.70 -0.21 4.86
N ASP A 104 -23.17 -0.03 3.63
CA ASP A 104 -24.48 0.55 3.32
C ASP A 104 -25.63 -0.47 3.27
N ASN A 105 -25.32 -1.76 3.32
CA ASN A 105 -26.31 -2.85 3.34
C ASN A 105 -26.22 -3.65 4.65
N PRO A 106 -27.31 -3.73 5.46
CA PRO A 106 -27.31 -4.44 6.73
C PRO A 106 -27.13 -5.97 6.61
N CYS A 107 -27.30 -6.56 5.42
CA CYS A 107 -26.98 -7.97 5.19
C CYS A 107 -25.47 -8.27 5.26
N PHE A 108 -24.62 -7.24 5.23
CA PHE A 108 -23.18 -7.37 5.37
C PHE A 108 -22.73 -6.78 6.71
N VAL A 109 -22.14 -7.62 7.55
CA VAL A 109 -21.74 -7.26 8.91
C VAL A 109 -20.22 -7.29 9.00
N VAL A 110 -19.62 -6.16 9.36
CA VAL A 110 -18.19 -6.06 9.68
C VAL A 110 -17.95 -6.39 11.15
N ALA A 111 -16.83 -7.05 11.46
CA ALA A 111 -16.49 -7.40 12.84
C ALA A 111 -16.25 -6.16 13.72
N THR A 112 -15.63 -5.11 13.16
CA THR A 112 -15.41 -3.83 13.81
C THR A 112 -15.73 -2.68 12.86
N ARG A 113 -16.21 -1.55 13.40
CA ARG A 113 -16.47 -0.32 12.62
C ARG A 113 -15.27 0.62 12.57
N SER A 114 -14.18 0.26 13.24
CA SER A 114 -12.91 0.97 13.15
C SER A 114 -11.75 0.00 13.33
N ILE A 115 -10.64 0.27 12.65
CA ILE A 115 -9.40 -0.49 12.75
C ILE A 115 -8.23 0.47 12.88
N LYS A 116 -7.24 0.13 13.71
CA LYS A 116 -5.98 0.87 13.81
C LYS A 116 -4.92 0.09 13.05
N VAL A 117 -4.37 0.68 12.00
CA VAL A 117 -3.39 0.02 11.13
C VAL A 117 -2.08 0.80 11.19
N ASP A 118 -0.99 0.11 11.52
CA ASP A 118 0.33 0.72 11.61
C ASP A 118 0.85 1.23 10.26
N ALA A 119 1.83 2.13 10.31
CA ALA A 119 2.44 2.76 9.15
C ALA A 119 2.86 1.72 8.11
N LYS A 120 2.43 1.91 6.85
CA LYS A 120 2.74 1.03 5.71
C LYS A 120 2.36 -0.45 5.89
N LYS A 121 1.56 -0.82 6.91
CA LYS A 121 1.10 -2.20 7.17
C LYS A 121 -0.28 -2.47 6.59
N SER A 122 -0.61 -3.75 6.46
CA SER A 122 -1.93 -4.23 6.04
C SER A 122 -2.63 -4.95 7.19
N GLN A 123 -3.95 -4.87 7.23
CA GLN A 123 -4.80 -5.57 8.17
C GLN A 123 -6.08 -6.07 7.48
N PRO A 124 -6.52 -7.31 7.74
CA PRO A 124 -7.76 -7.82 7.18
C PRO A 124 -9.00 -7.16 7.80
N ILE A 125 -9.96 -6.80 6.96
CA ILE A 125 -11.31 -6.39 7.36
C ILE A 125 -12.24 -7.60 7.18
N SER A 126 -12.59 -8.25 8.29
CA SER A 126 -13.49 -9.40 8.29
C SER A 126 -14.95 -8.97 8.09
N ILE A 127 -15.62 -9.62 7.15
CA ILE A 127 -17.00 -9.31 6.75
C ILE A 127 -17.81 -10.62 6.72
N GLN A 128 -19.02 -10.60 7.26
CA GLN A 128 -19.96 -11.71 7.20
C GLN A 128 -21.17 -11.33 6.35
N PHE A 129 -21.64 -12.26 5.53
CA PHE A 129 -22.88 -12.11 4.78
C PHE A 129 -24.01 -12.91 5.42
N LYS A 130 -25.11 -12.22 5.77
CA LYS A 130 -26.29 -12.76 6.44
C LYS A 130 -27.54 -12.42 5.63
N SER A 131 -27.80 -13.22 4.59
CA SER A 131 -29.03 -13.17 3.80
C SER A 131 -29.30 -14.53 3.18
N ASP A 132 -30.57 -14.78 2.87
CA ASP A 132 -31.08 -15.92 2.10
C ASP A 132 -31.16 -15.63 0.60
N ARG A 133 -30.76 -14.42 0.18
CA ARG A 133 -30.77 -13.94 -1.20
C ARG A 133 -29.45 -13.30 -1.54
N SER A 134 -29.03 -13.36 -2.81
CA SER A 134 -27.86 -12.60 -3.25
C SER A 134 -28.11 -11.09 -3.09
N GLN A 135 -27.11 -10.37 -2.60
CA GLN A 135 -27.20 -8.93 -2.33
C GLN A 135 -25.88 -8.25 -2.72
N GLY A 136 -25.94 -6.96 -3.03
CA GLY A 136 -24.76 -6.11 -3.20
C GLY A 136 -24.60 -5.13 -2.04
N ALA A 137 -23.38 -4.68 -1.79
CA ALA A 137 -23.11 -3.60 -0.85
C ALA A 137 -21.89 -2.78 -1.27
N ARG A 138 -21.71 -1.63 -0.63
CA ARG A 138 -20.52 -0.81 -0.69
C ARG A 138 -19.94 -0.67 0.71
N LEU A 139 -18.73 -1.18 0.89
CA LEU A 139 -17.91 -0.93 2.06
C LEU A 139 -17.04 0.30 1.80
N THR A 140 -17.08 1.24 2.74
CA THR A 140 -16.33 2.50 2.68
C THR A 140 -15.39 2.56 3.87
N VAL A 141 -14.10 2.78 3.59
CA VAL A 141 -13.07 3.02 4.61
C VAL A 141 -12.65 4.48 4.53
N THR A 142 -12.65 5.17 5.67
CA THR A 142 -12.27 6.58 5.79
C THR A 142 -11.14 6.75 6.80
N ALA A 143 -10.30 7.76 6.59
CA ALA A 143 -9.28 8.20 7.54
C ALA A 143 -9.44 9.69 7.88
N PRO A 144 -8.99 10.15 9.04
CA PRO A 144 -8.98 11.57 9.37
C PRO A 144 -8.23 12.39 8.33
N LYS A 145 -8.77 13.55 7.93
CA LYS A 145 -8.15 14.50 6.98
C LYS A 145 -7.92 13.95 5.56
N VAL A 146 -8.50 12.81 5.22
CA VAL A 146 -8.48 12.24 3.85
C VAL A 146 -9.83 12.49 3.18
N THR A 147 -9.81 13.12 2.01
CA THR A 147 -11.02 13.45 1.23
C THR A 147 -11.52 12.30 0.37
N HIS A 148 -10.63 11.38 -0.01
CA HIS A 148 -10.94 10.27 -0.91
C HIS A 148 -10.99 8.95 -0.12
N PRO A 149 -12.19 8.40 0.15
CA PRO A 149 -12.31 7.14 0.87
C PRO A 149 -11.90 5.95 -0.01
N TRP A 150 -11.51 4.85 0.63
CA TRP A 150 -11.38 3.58 -0.08
C TRP A 150 -12.75 2.92 -0.18
N ILE A 151 -13.12 2.52 -1.39
CA ILE A 151 -14.42 1.93 -1.67
C ILE A 151 -14.21 0.49 -2.12
N PHE A 152 -14.95 -0.43 -1.53
CA PHE A 152 -15.00 -1.83 -1.92
C PHE A 152 -16.45 -2.24 -2.19
N PHE A 153 -16.75 -2.66 -3.40
CA PHE A 153 -18.03 -3.26 -3.72
C PHE A 153 -18.04 -4.71 -3.23
N LEU A 154 -19.13 -5.11 -2.59
CA LEU A 154 -19.33 -6.45 -2.06
C LEU A 154 -20.45 -7.14 -2.82
N LYS A 155 -20.31 -8.44 -3.02
CA LYS A 155 -21.35 -9.32 -3.58
C LYS A 155 -21.56 -10.51 -2.66
N GLY A 156 -22.74 -10.58 -2.07
CA GLY A 156 -23.17 -11.68 -1.22
C GLY A 156 -23.80 -12.75 -2.09
N VAL A 157 -23.38 -14.00 -1.91
CA VAL A 157 -23.92 -15.17 -2.59
C VAL A 157 -24.35 -16.20 -1.56
N ILE A 158 -25.38 -16.98 -1.88
CA ILE A 158 -25.92 -18.04 -1.03
C ILE A 158 -25.01 -19.27 -1.12
#